data_AF-A0A221R547-F1
#
_entry.id   AF-A0A221R547-F1
#
_cell.length_a   1.000
_cell.length_b   1.000
_cell.length_c   1.000
_cell.angle_alpha   90.00
_cell.angle_beta   90.00
_cell.angle_gamma   90.00
#
_symmetry.space_group_name_H-M   'P 1'
#
loop_
_entity.id
_entity.type
_entity.pdbx_description
1 polymer ?
#
loop_
_entity_poly.entity_id
_entity_poly.type
_entity_poly.pdbx_seq_one_letter_code
_entity_poly.pdbx_strand_id
1 'polypeptide(L)'
;MTDFEPSWESIAPLLAALHGQEAQFDNGALLIAPTTGAAGSILSMHDGDGAADATLLAIATGDIPQPPKLPEGGGIAEAPLGAYDAVELTVFGRPAAKGRIAYGTSVAAVGGFEFAVDDAEGSLGAAVVSALAEQAFLEGAEWLVTLVEGDPAEVPAFLGEGWAPAARLRRKLQ
;
A
#
# COMPACT_ATOMS: atom_id res chain seq x y z
N MET A 1 -16.69 10.31 -11.53
CA MET A 1 -15.55 9.91 -10.69
C MET A 1 -15.29 11.09 -9.78
N THR A 2 -15.52 10.95 -8.49
CA THR A 2 -15.11 11.97 -7.52
C THR A 2 -13.61 11.79 -7.34
N ASP A 3 -12.82 12.81 -7.62
CA ASP A 3 -11.36 12.72 -7.47
C ASP A 3 -11.02 12.49 -5.99
N PHE A 4 -10.13 11.53 -5.70
CA PHE A 4 -9.67 11.27 -4.35
C PHE A 4 -8.77 12.43 -3.89
N GLU A 5 -9.18 13.14 -2.84
CA GLU A 5 -8.36 14.16 -2.20
C GLU A 5 -7.67 13.58 -0.96
N PRO A 6 -6.33 13.45 -0.95
CA PRO A 6 -5.62 12.84 0.17
C PRO A 6 -5.68 13.75 1.42
N SER A 7 -6.27 13.22 2.50
CA SER A 7 -6.11 13.78 3.85
C SER A 7 -4.93 13.12 4.55
N TRP A 8 -3.82 13.86 4.70
CA TRP A 8 -2.63 13.31 5.36
C TRP A 8 -2.82 13.02 6.84
N GLU A 9 -3.70 13.75 7.53
CA GLU A 9 -4.09 13.43 8.90
C GLU A 9 -4.71 12.03 9.00
N SER A 10 -5.44 11.61 7.96
CA SER A 10 -6.04 10.28 7.88
C SER A 10 -5.08 9.22 7.35
N ILE A 11 -4.23 9.55 6.38
CA ILE A 11 -3.39 8.59 5.64
C ILE A 11 -2.07 8.29 6.36
N ALA A 12 -1.43 9.29 6.95
CA ALA A 12 -0.13 9.12 7.59
C ALA A 12 -0.11 8.05 8.70
N PRO A 13 -1.10 8.00 9.62
CA PRO A 13 -1.16 6.95 10.63
C PRO A 13 -1.26 5.54 10.05
N LEU A 14 -2.01 5.38 8.95
CA LEU A 14 -2.20 4.08 8.29
C LEU A 14 -0.91 3.58 7.67
N LEU A 15 -0.20 4.45 6.93
CA LEU A 15 1.08 4.10 6.33
C LEU A 15 2.11 3.69 7.39
N ALA A 16 2.18 4.40 8.53
CA ALA A 16 3.09 3.98 9.60
C ALA A 16 2.70 2.66 10.28
N ALA A 17 1.40 2.39 10.44
CA ALA A 17 0.94 1.13 11.00
C ALA A 17 1.47 -0.07 10.20
N LEU A 18 1.46 0.01 8.86
CA LEU A 18 1.99 -1.06 7.98
C LEU A 18 3.47 -1.36 8.22
N HIS A 19 4.24 -0.36 8.64
CA HIS A 19 5.68 -0.46 8.93
C HIS A 19 5.99 -0.75 10.41
N GLY A 20 4.97 -0.93 11.25
CA GLY A 20 5.14 -1.10 12.70
C GLY A 20 5.76 0.14 13.36
N GLN A 21 5.43 1.33 12.87
CA GLN A 21 5.94 2.61 13.35
C GLN A 21 4.78 3.44 13.94
N GLU A 22 5.10 4.37 14.84
CA GLU A 22 4.23 5.52 15.09
C GLU A 22 4.52 6.57 13.99
N ALA A 23 3.54 6.90 13.13
CA ALA A 23 3.70 8.05 12.23
C ALA A 23 3.61 9.31 13.08
N GLN A 24 4.62 10.16 12.97
CA GLN A 24 4.46 11.56 13.27
C GLN A 24 4.29 12.31 11.95
N PHE A 25 3.10 12.89 11.77
CA PHE A 25 2.87 13.89 10.74
C PHE A 25 3.09 15.26 11.38
N ASP A 26 4.10 15.99 10.94
CA ASP A 26 4.38 17.34 11.40
C ASP A 26 4.67 18.24 10.19
N ASN A 27 3.92 19.34 10.08
CA ASN A 27 4.10 20.39 9.06
C ASN A 27 4.31 19.86 7.62
N GLY A 28 3.48 18.91 7.17
CA GLY A 28 3.55 18.37 5.81
C GLY A 28 4.63 17.32 5.56
N ALA A 29 5.25 16.79 6.63
CA ALA A 29 6.22 15.70 6.56
C ALA A 29 5.68 14.42 7.20
N LEU A 30 5.77 13.32 6.44
CA LEU A 30 5.58 11.95 6.90
C LEU A 30 6.95 11.34 7.27
N LEU A 31 7.13 10.96 8.53
CA LEU A 31 8.29 10.19 8.95
C LEU A 31 8.04 8.70 8.67
N ILE A 32 8.84 8.08 7.79
CA ILE A 32 8.90 6.63 7.62
C ILE A 32 10.30 6.18 8.05
N ALA A 33 10.44 5.71 9.28
CA ALA A 33 11.70 5.15 9.77
C ALA A 33 11.72 3.62 9.61
N PRO A 34 12.81 3.01 9.10
CA PRO A 34 12.97 1.56 9.13
C PRO A 34 13.29 1.09 10.56
N THR A 35 12.82 -0.11 10.91
CA THR A 35 12.88 -0.70 12.25
C THR A 35 14.30 -1.05 12.73
N THR A 36 15.30 -0.99 11.85
CA THR A 36 16.67 -1.42 12.10
C THR A 36 17.67 -0.29 11.89
N GLY A 37 17.84 0.59 12.90
CA GLY A 37 19.02 1.45 13.10
C GLY A 37 19.48 2.36 11.94
N ALA A 38 18.80 2.35 10.80
CA ALA A 38 19.05 3.17 9.65
C ALA A 38 18.29 4.49 9.83
N ALA A 39 18.88 5.57 9.33
CA ALA A 39 18.26 6.89 9.37
C ALA A 39 16.86 6.81 8.74
N GLY A 40 15.84 7.22 9.48
CA GLY A 40 14.48 7.28 8.95
C GLY A 40 14.40 8.22 7.75
N SER A 41 13.61 7.83 6.75
CA SER A 41 13.32 8.72 5.63
C SER A 41 12.19 9.65 6.02
N ILE A 42 12.49 10.95 6.06
CA ILE A 42 11.49 11.99 6.20
C ILE A 42 10.97 12.27 4.80
N LEU A 43 9.77 11.81 4.47
CA LEU A 43 9.08 12.20 3.25
C LEU A 43 8.30 13.48 3.52
N SER A 44 8.28 14.42 2.59
CA SER A 44 7.45 15.62 2.66
C SER A 44 6.68 15.76 1.37
N MET A 45 5.48 16.32 1.48
CA MET A 45 4.68 16.67 0.32
C MET A 45 5.49 17.55 -0.63
N HIS A 46 5.42 17.20 -1.91
CA HIS A 46 6.15 17.88 -2.97
C HIS A 46 5.19 18.32 -4.05
N ASP A 47 4.85 19.61 -4.03
CA ASP A 47 3.92 20.24 -4.98
C ASP A 47 4.64 20.77 -6.25
N GLY A 48 5.93 20.46 -6.42
CA GLY A 48 6.74 20.98 -7.53
C GLY A 48 6.91 20.02 -8.71
N ASP A 49 7.33 20.55 -9.86
CA ASP A 49 7.58 19.76 -11.10
C ASP A 49 8.85 18.88 -11.07
N GLY A 50 9.58 18.86 -9.95
CA GLY A 50 10.79 18.07 -9.83
C GLY A 50 10.55 16.58 -9.50
N ALA A 51 11.56 15.74 -9.72
CA ALA A 51 11.52 14.30 -9.41
C ALA A 51 11.07 14.03 -7.96
N ALA A 52 10.11 13.12 -7.78
CA ALA A 52 9.64 12.64 -6.48
C ALA A 52 10.43 11.39 -6.09
N ASP A 53 10.62 11.17 -4.79
CA ASP A 53 11.24 9.95 -4.25
C ASP A 53 10.20 8.84 -4.03
N ALA A 54 8.93 9.22 -3.86
CA ALA A 54 7.82 8.30 -3.74
C ALA A 54 6.51 8.93 -4.25
N THR A 55 5.56 8.09 -4.64
CA THR A 55 4.22 8.48 -5.07
C THR A 55 3.18 7.75 -4.25
N LEU A 56 2.25 8.52 -3.67
CA LEU A 56 1.02 7.98 -3.12
C LEU A 56 0.07 7.69 -4.29
N LEU A 57 -0.27 6.43 -4.47
CA LEU A 57 -1.27 5.99 -5.43
C LEU A 57 -2.58 5.71 -4.71
N ALA A 58 -3.70 5.99 -5.37
CA ALA A 58 -5.04 5.71 -4.87
C ALA A 58 -5.90 5.02 -5.93
N ILE A 59 -6.84 4.20 -5.48
CA ILE A 59 -7.88 3.57 -6.30
C ILE A 59 -9.13 3.36 -5.45
N ALA A 60 -10.32 3.42 -6.05
CA ALA A 60 -11.53 3.05 -5.32
C ALA A 60 -11.52 1.54 -5.05
N THR A 61 -11.92 1.11 -3.84
CA THR A 61 -11.94 -0.32 -3.48
C THR A 61 -12.78 -1.15 -4.46
N GLY A 62 -13.89 -0.58 -4.94
CA GLY A 62 -14.77 -1.20 -5.93
C GLY A 62 -14.22 -1.31 -7.36
N ASP A 63 -13.14 -0.60 -7.68
CA ASP A 63 -12.52 -0.66 -9.01
C ASP A 63 -11.44 -1.76 -9.10
N ILE A 64 -11.06 -2.37 -7.97
CA ILE A 64 -10.11 -3.47 -7.94
C ILE A 64 -10.82 -4.75 -8.40
N PRO A 65 -10.25 -5.52 -9.35
CA PRO A 65 -10.84 -6.77 -9.81
C PRO A 65 -11.08 -7.77 -8.67
N GLN A 66 -12.29 -8.33 -8.62
CA GLN A 66 -12.73 -9.34 -7.66
C GLN A 66 -13.34 -10.56 -8.39
N PRO A 67 -13.29 -11.77 -7.81
CA PRO A 67 -12.51 -12.14 -6.62
C PRO A 67 -11.00 -12.28 -6.95
N PRO A 68 -10.13 -12.52 -5.94
CA PRO A 68 -8.72 -12.80 -6.17
C PRO A 68 -8.51 -13.97 -7.14
N LYS A 69 -7.70 -13.74 -8.18
CA LYS A 69 -7.34 -14.79 -9.15
C LYS A 69 -6.16 -15.58 -8.62
N LEU A 70 -6.44 -16.74 -8.02
CA LEU A 70 -5.40 -17.59 -7.44
C LEU A 70 -4.77 -18.53 -8.49
N PRO A 71 -3.46 -18.78 -8.42
CA PRO A 71 -2.83 -19.84 -9.21
C PRO A 71 -3.34 -21.23 -8.78
N GLU A 72 -3.04 -22.25 -9.58
CA GLU A 72 -3.35 -23.64 -9.21
C GLU A 72 -2.68 -24.01 -7.87
N GLY A 73 -3.45 -24.66 -6.99
CA GLY A 73 -2.99 -24.98 -5.63
C GLY A 73 -2.85 -23.74 -4.73
N GLY A 74 -3.36 -22.59 -5.18
CA GLY A 74 -3.34 -21.33 -4.45
C GLY A 74 -4.36 -21.27 -3.32
N GLY A 75 -3.99 -20.59 -2.23
CA GLY A 75 -4.89 -20.30 -1.11
C GLY A 75 -4.56 -18.96 -0.46
N ILE A 76 -5.58 -18.30 0.08
CA ILE A 76 -5.43 -17.05 0.85
C ILE A 76 -5.66 -17.33 2.33
N ALA A 77 -4.81 -16.76 3.16
CA ALA A 77 -4.97 -16.73 4.61
C ALA A 77 -4.89 -15.27 5.10
N GLU A 78 -5.70 -14.95 6.10
CA GLU A 78 -5.80 -13.63 6.71
C GLU A 78 -5.39 -13.72 8.17
N ALA A 79 -4.67 -12.71 8.65
CA ALA A 79 -4.19 -12.63 10.02
C ALA A 79 -4.38 -11.23 10.58
N PRO A 80 -5.21 -11.04 11.62
CA PRO A 80 -5.32 -9.77 12.32
C PRO A 80 -4.09 -9.55 13.21
N LEU A 81 -3.42 -8.40 13.07
CA LEU A 81 -2.16 -8.09 13.77
C LEU A 81 -2.23 -6.79 14.59
N GLY A 82 -3.44 -6.36 14.94
CA GLY A 82 -3.69 -5.24 15.84
C GLY A 82 -3.84 -3.92 15.08
N ALA A 83 -2.73 -3.22 14.82
CA ALA A 83 -2.76 -1.93 14.12
C ALA A 83 -2.91 -2.08 12.59
N TYR A 84 -2.68 -3.28 12.08
CA TYR A 84 -2.83 -3.65 10.68
C TYR A 84 -3.18 -5.14 10.62
N ASP A 85 -3.69 -5.57 9.48
CA ASP A 85 -3.92 -6.97 9.15
C ASP A 85 -2.98 -7.40 8.03
N ALA A 86 -2.80 -8.71 7.87
CA ALA A 86 -1.98 -9.28 6.82
C ALA A 86 -2.75 -10.32 6.01
N VAL A 87 -2.52 -10.31 4.71
CA VAL A 87 -2.94 -11.35 3.77
C VAL A 87 -1.70 -12.12 3.33
N GLU A 88 -1.76 -13.45 3.38
CA GLU A 88 -0.75 -14.34 2.82
C GLU A 88 -1.37 -15.21 1.73
N LEU A 89 -0.76 -15.18 0.55
CA LEU A 89 -1.03 -16.11 -0.53
C LEU A 89 -0.04 -17.27 -0.43
N THR A 90 -0.58 -18.49 -0.43
CA THR A 90 0.18 -19.73 -0.48
C THR A 90 -0.02 -20.45 -1.81
N VAL A 91 0.98 -21.20 -2.26
CA VAL A 91 0.89 -22.10 -3.42
C VAL A 91 1.38 -23.48 -2.99
N PHE A 92 0.53 -24.50 -3.13
CA PHE A 92 0.77 -25.85 -2.61
C PHE A 92 1.19 -25.86 -1.11
N GLY A 93 0.56 -25.01 -0.31
CA GLY A 93 0.79 -24.91 1.14
C GLY A 93 2.07 -24.20 1.55
N ARG A 94 2.77 -23.52 0.63
CA ARG A 94 3.96 -22.71 0.92
C ARG A 94 3.68 -21.22 0.69
N PRO A 95 4.15 -20.31 1.55
CA PRO A 95 4.03 -18.86 1.32
C PRO A 95 4.63 -18.47 -0.03
N ALA A 96 3.88 -17.69 -0.81
CA ALA A 96 4.27 -17.24 -2.14
C ALA A 96 4.24 -15.72 -2.26
N ALA A 97 3.25 -15.05 -1.66
CA ALA A 97 3.20 -13.60 -1.56
C ALA A 97 2.50 -13.16 -0.28
N LYS A 98 2.79 -11.95 0.19
CA LYS A 98 2.17 -11.34 1.37
C LYS A 98 1.92 -9.86 1.14
N GLY A 99 0.90 -9.33 1.79
CA GLY A 99 0.65 -7.90 1.89
C GLY A 99 0.02 -7.55 3.23
N ARG A 100 0.00 -6.26 3.56
CA ARG A 100 -0.54 -5.71 4.80
C ARG A 100 -1.57 -4.64 4.48
N ILE A 101 -2.54 -4.46 5.38
CA ILE A 101 -3.56 -3.42 5.31
C ILE A 101 -3.78 -2.76 6.67
N ALA A 102 -3.92 -1.44 6.68
CA ALA A 102 -4.32 -0.65 7.85
C ALA A 102 -5.57 0.15 7.52
N TYR A 103 -6.59 0.08 8.39
CA TYR A 103 -7.92 0.62 8.14
C TYR A 103 -8.13 2.00 8.76
N GLY A 104 -8.72 2.90 7.98
CA GLY A 104 -9.30 4.17 8.44
C GLY A 104 -10.79 4.24 8.12
N THR A 105 -11.44 5.38 8.37
CA THR A 105 -12.90 5.52 8.25
C THR A 105 -13.45 5.40 6.82
N SER A 106 -12.72 5.91 5.82
CA SER A 106 -13.13 5.87 4.40
C SER A 106 -11.99 5.51 3.46
N VAL A 107 -10.80 5.28 4.01
CA VAL A 107 -9.57 4.94 3.29
C VAL A 107 -8.85 3.84 4.05
N ALA A 108 -8.25 2.90 3.34
CA ALA A 108 -7.31 1.95 3.90
C ALA A 108 -5.97 2.04 3.17
N ALA A 109 -4.88 1.88 3.90
CA ALA A 109 -3.54 1.81 3.31
C ALA A 109 -3.13 0.36 3.14
N VAL A 110 -2.59 0.01 1.96
CA VAL A 110 -1.97 -1.29 1.70
C VAL A 110 -0.48 -1.13 1.45
N GLY A 111 0.30 -2.16 1.74
CA GLY A 111 1.75 -2.13 1.57
C GLY A 111 2.45 -3.33 2.19
N GLY A 112 3.77 -3.22 2.37
CA GLY A 112 4.57 -4.32 2.92
C GLY A 112 4.49 -5.58 2.05
N PHE A 113 4.46 -5.40 0.73
CA PHE A 113 4.38 -6.51 -0.22
C PHE A 113 5.69 -7.29 -0.23
N GLU A 114 5.60 -8.60 -0.02
CA GLU A 114 6.74 -9.51 0.00
C GLU A 114 6.43 -10.69 -0.93
N PHE A 115 7.38 -11.06 -1.80
CA PHE A 115 7.21 -12.14 -2.78
C PHE A 115 8.31 -13.19 -2.60
N ALA A 116 7.93 -14.46 -2.49
CA ALA A 116 8.88 -15.56 -2.32
C ALA A 116 9.66 -15.88 -3.60
N VAL A 117 9.10 -15.51 -4.75
CA VAL A 117 9.69 -15.63 -6.09
C VAL A 117 9.46 -14.33 -6.85
N ASP A 118 10.21 -14.11 -7.93
CA ASP A 118 9.98 -12.97 -8.81
C ASP A 118 8.56 -13.02 -9.40
N ASP A 119 7.79 -11.95 -9.21
CA ASP A 119 6.40 -11.80 -9.69
C ASP A 119 6.38 -10.79 -10.84
N ALA A 120 7.21 -11.03 -11.85
CA ALA A 120 7.38 -10.12 -12.99
C ALA A 120 6.06 -9.83 -13.74
N GLU A 121 5.14 -10.79 -13.77
CA GLU A 121 3.80 -10.64 -14.38
C GLU A 121 2.77 -10.03 -13.41
N GLY A 122 3.14 -9.83 -12.13
CA GLY A 122 2.31 -9.20 -11.11
C GLY A 122 1.12 -10.04 -10.63
N SER A 123 1.04 -11.31 -11.02
CA SER A 123 -0.13 -12.15 -10.78
C SER A 123 -0.34 -12.50 -9.30
N LEU A 124 0.75 -12.76 -8.57
CA LEU A 124 0.69 -13.08 -7.14
C LEU A 124 0.30 -11.84 -6.34
N GLY A 125 0.92 -10.70 -6.66
CA GLY A 125 0.63 -9.43 -6.02
C GLY A 125 -0.79 -8.94 -6.33
N ALA A 126 -1.29 -9.12 -7.55
CA ALA A 126 -2.65 -8.75 -7.90
C ALA A 126 -3.69 -9.56 -7.10
N ALA A 127 -3.42 -10.84 -6.86
CA ALA A 127 -4.28 -11.66 -5.99
C ALA A 127 -4.25 -11.19 -4.52
N VAL A 128 -3.07 -10.81 -4.01
CA VAL A 128 -2.94 -10.23 -2.66
C VAL A 128 -3.66 -8.88 -2.56
N VAL A 129 -3.48 -7.98 -3.53
CA VAL A 129 -4.16 -6.67 -3.58
C VAL A 129 -5.66 -6.84 -3.65
N SER A 130 -6.15 -7.77 -4.47
CA SER A 130 -7.57 -8.10 -4.56
C SER A 130 -8.13 -8.56 -3.22
N ALA A 131 -7.43 -9.45 -2.50
CA ALA A 131 -7.87 -9.90 -1.18
C ALA A 131 -7.88 -8.76 -0.14
N LEU A 132 -6.85 -7.91 -0.13
CA LEU A 132 -6.80 -6.73 0.75
C LEU A 132 -7.92 -5.72 0.41
N ALA A 133 -8.28 -5.57 -0.86
CA ALA A 133 -9.36 -4.70 -1.31
C ALA A 133 -10.74 -5.18 -0.87
N GLU A 134 -10.98 -6.50 -0.92
CA GLU A 134 -12.21 -7.09 -0.39
C GLU A 134 -12.35 -6.77 1.11
N GLN A 135 -11.28 -6.97 1.88
CA GLN A 135 -11.26 -6.63 3.30
C GLN A 135 -11.51 -5.14 3.55
N ALA A 136 -10.86 -4.26 2.81
CA ALA A 136 -11.06 -2.82 2.91
C ALA A 136 -12.52 -2.43 2.65
N PHE A 137 -13.13 -3.01 1.61
CA PHE A 137 -14.52 -2.77 1.27
C PHE A 137 -15.47 -3.24 2.37
N LEU A 138 -15.22 -4.43 2.95
CA LEU A 138 -16.02 -4.97 4.06
C LEU A 138 -15.92 -4.11 5.33
N GLU A 139 -14.76 -3.50 5.59
CA GLU A 139 -14.54 -2.55 6.68
C GLU A 139 -15.03 -1.12 6.36
N GLY A 140 -15.63 -0.90 5.18
CA GLY A 140 -16.25 0.37 4.79
C GLY A 140 -15.30 1.40 4.18
N ALA A 141 -14.06 1.02 3.85
CA ALA A 141 -13.16 1.89 3.11
C ALA A 141 -13.63 2.02 1.64
N GLU A 142 -13.77 3.26 1.19
CA GLU A 142 -14.12 3.59 -0.19
C GLU A 142 -12.87 3.61 -1.09
N TRP A 143 -11.70 3.90 -0.50
CA TRP A 143 -10.43 4.07 -1.20
C TRP A 143 -9.34 3.17 -0.62
N LEU A 144 -8.54 2.60 -1.50
CA LEU A 144 -7.21 2.09 -1.14
C LEU A 144 -6.15 3.11 -1.52
N VAL A 145 -5.13 3.21 -0.67
CA VAL A 145 -3.89 3.91 -0.97
C VAL A 145 -2.68 3.02 -0.77
N THR A 146 -1.63 3.25 -1.55
CA THR A 146 -0.32 2.62 -1.35
C THR A 146 0.77 3.63 -1.64
N LEU A 147 1.92 3.47 -0.98
CA LEU A 147 3.10 4.27 -1.26
C LEU A 147 4.08 3.45 -2.10
N VAL A 148 4.43 3.97 -3.27
CA VAL A 148 5.44 3.39 -4.16
C VAL A 148 6.68 4.26 -4.14
N GLU A 149 7.81 3.70 -3.74
CA GLU A 149 9.12 4.35 -3.85
C GLU A 149 9.67 4.22 -5.28
N GLY A 150 10.42 5.22 -5.74
CA GLY A 150 11.03 5.23 -7.07
C GLY A 150 10.32 6.13 -8.07
N ASP A 151 10.55 5.89 -9.36
CA ASP A 151 9.99 6.72 -10.43
C ASP A 151 8.44 6.63 -10.42
N PRO A 152 7.71 7.75 -10.31
CA PRO A 152 6.25 7.78 -10.41
C PRO A 152 5.69 7.12 -11.69
N ALA A 153 6.51 7.00 -12.75
CA ALA A 153 6.14 6.34 -13.99
C ALA A 153 6.23 4.80 -13.93
N GLU A 154 6.93 4.25 -12.93
CA GLU A 154 7.15 2.82 -12.74
C GLU A 154 6.20 2.26 -11.66
N VAL A 155 4.90 2.26 -11.97
CA VAL A 155 3.89 1.62 -11.12
C VAL A 155 4.11 0.09 -11.15
N PRO A 156 4.22 -0.59 -10.00
CA PRO A 156 4.37 -2.04 -9.97
C PRO A 156 3.23 -2.75 -10.71
N ALA A 157 3.59 -3.71 -11.58
CA ALA A 157 2.63 -4.41 -12.44
C ALA A 157 1.47 -5.06 -11.66
N PHE A 158 1.73 -5.50 -10.42
CA PHE A 158 0.74 -6.14 -9.56
C PHE A 158 -0.38 -5.22 -9.07
N LEU A 159 -0.20 -3.89 -9.11
CA LEU A 159 -1.28 -2.95 -8.78
C LEU A 159 -2.35 -2.95 -9.88
N GLY A 160 -1.96 -3.26 -11.12
CA GLY A 160 -2.87 -3.28 -12.27
C GLY A 160 -3.32 -1.89 -12.72
N GLU A 161 -4.34 -1.86 -13.56
CA GLU A 161 -4.92 -0.63 -14.08
C GLU A 161 -5.82 0.06 -13.04
N GLY A 162 -6.00 1.38 -13.16
CA GLY A 162 -6.94 2.16 -12.34
C GLY A 162 -6.32 2.90 -11.15
N TRP A 163 -5.10 2.54 -10.73
CA TRP A 163 -4.36 3.31 -9.73
C TRP A 163 -3.92 4.65 -10.29
N ALA A 164 -4.23 5.73 -9.58
CA ALA A 164 -3.91 7.09 -9.96
C ALA A 164 -2.99 7.77 -8.92
N PRO A 165 -2.04 8.61 -9.36
CA PRO A 165 -1.25 9.44 -8.44
C PRO A 165 -2.16 10.41 -7.67
N ALA A 166 -2.15 10.30 -6.34
CA ALA A 166 -2.86 11.19 -5.42
C ALA A 166 -1.93 12.26 -4.82
N ALA A 167 -0.66 11.92 -4.60
CA ALA A 167 0.35 12.84 -4.10
C ALA A 167 1.78 12.41 -4.46
N ARG A 168 2.69 13.38 -4.54
CA ARG A 168 4.13 13.16 -4.73
C ARG A 168 4.88 13.55 -3.47
N LEU A 169 5.88 12.74 -3.12
CA LEU A 169 6.66 12.93 -1.91
C LEU A 169 8.15 13.03 -2.23
N ARG A 170 8.85 13.87 -1.47
CA ARG A 170 10.32 13.98 -1.51
C ARG A 170 10.95 13.69 -0.17
N ARG A 171 12.11 13.07 -0.20
CA ARG A 171 12.96 12.89 0.97
C ARG A 171 13.55 14.25 1.37
N LYS A 172 13.32 14.68 2.61
CA LYS A 172 14.06 15.78 3.21
C LYS A 172 15.49 15.30 3.47
N LEU A 173 16.45 15.94 2.81
CA LEU A 173 17.86 15.81 3.18
C LEU A 173 18.05 16.48 4.55
N GLN A 174 18.64 15.76 5.50
CA GLN A 174 19.06 16.29 6.80
C GLN A 174 20.33 17.13 6.66
#